data_AF-A0A2N7W0B9-F1
#
_entry.id   AF-A0A2N7W0B9-F1
#
_cell.length_a   1.000
_cell.length_b   1.000
_cell.length_c   1.000
_cell.angle_alpha   90.00
_cell.angle_beta   90.00
_cell.angle_gamma   90.00
#
_symmetry.space_group_name_H-M   'P 1'
#
loop_
_entity.id
_entity.type
_entity.pdbx_description
1 polymer ?
#
loop_
_entity_poly.entity_id
_entity_poly.type
_entity_poly.pdbx_seq_one_letter_code
_entity_poly.pdbx_strand_id
1 'polypeptide(L)'
;MIGDVIGEDLPGMDYEARLQALLDHRVGLWDVIAKARREGSLDSRIRDHATNDLAALVSGLPNLAAVAFNGGTAAKIGMQALAESRISLDLIKLPSSSPAYAAVPYAEKLRAWEALRKWLSV
;
A
#
# COMPACT_ATOMS: atom_id res chain seq x y z
N MET A 1 -4.47 2.49 11.93
CA MET A 1 -3.60 1.33 11.67
C MET A 1 -2.18 1.77 11.41
N ILE A 2 -1.82 2.34 10.25
CA ILE A 2 -0.45 2.82 10.04
C ILE A 2 -0.05 3.92 11.05
N GLY A 3 -0.97 4.81 11.41
CA GLY A 3 -0.76 5.79 12.50
C GLY A 3 -0.33 5.13 13.81
N ASP A 4 -0.99 4.05 14.23
CA ASP A 4 -0.63 3.28 15.43
C ASP A 4 0.76 2.61 15.31
N VAL A 5 1.17 2.25 14.09
CA VAL A 5 2.49 1.66 13.83
C VAL A 5 3.60 2.69 14.02
N ILE A 6 3.39 3.91 13.50
CA ILE A 6 4.36 5.03 13.53
C ILE A 6 4.23 5.94 14.76
N GLY A 7 3.21 5.73 15.59
CA GLY A 7 2.97 6.52 16.80
C GLY A 7 2.31 7.88 16.57
N GLU A 8 1.62 8.06 15.43
CA GLU A 8 0.96 9.31 15.05
C GLU A 8 -0.57 9.17 15.04
N ASP A 9 -1.28 10.16 15.60
CA ASP A 9 -2.75 10.26 15.50
C ASP A 9 -3.16 10.83 14.14
N LEU A 10 -2.90 10.05 13.08
CA LEU A 10 -3.26 10.42 11.71
C LEU A 10 -4.76 10.77 11.57
N PRO A 11 -5.74 10.05 12.18
CA PRO A 11 -7.15 10.43 12.08
C PRO A 11 -7.49 11.85 12.57
N GLY A 12 -6.74 12.38 13.53
CA GLY A 12 -6.90 13.74 14.04
C GLY A 12 -6.32 14.84 13.13
N MET A 13 -5.54 14.47 12.12
CA MET A 13 -4.86 15.39 11.20
C MET A 13 -5.68 15.64 9.93
N ASP A 14 -5.48 16.81 9.30
CA ASP A 14 -6.00 17.08 7.97
C ASP A 14 -5.33 16.18 6.90
N TYR A 15 -5.82 16.21 5.66
CA TYR A 15 -5.30 15.30 4.63
C TYR A 15 -3.83 15.52 4.29
N GLU A 16 -3.40 16.77 4.14
CA GLU A 16 -2.04 17.10 3.75
C GLU A 16 -1.05 16.80 4.90
N ALA A 17 -1.44 17.14 6.14
CA ALA A 17 -0.66 16.83 7.34
C ALA A 17 -0.50 15.32 7.53
N ARG A 18 -1.53 14.51 7.24
CA ARG A 18 -1.43 13.04 7.25
C ARG A 18 -0.41 12.53 6.25
N LEU A 19 -0.44 13.04 5.02
CA LEU A 19 0.51 12.63 3.99
C LEU A 19 1.94 13.05 4.36
N GLN A 20 2.11 14.26 4.90
CA GLN A 20 3.40 14.73 5.36
C GLN A 20 3.93 13.88 6.53
N ALA A 21 3.11 13.59 7.53
CA ALA A 21 3.50 12.72 8.65
C ALA A 21 3.93 11.34 8.15
N LEU A 22 3.23 10.75 7.17
CA LEU A 22 3.66 9.49 6.56
C LEU A 22 5.05 9.62 5.91
N LEU A 23 5.30 10.70 5.15
CA LEU A 23 6.60 10.94 4.52
C LEU A 23 7.72 11.17 5.53
N ASP A 24 7.45 11.90 6.62
CA ASP A 24 8.40 12.15 7.71
C ASP A 24 8.84 10.83 8.37
N HIS A 25 7.92 9.87 8.46
CA HIS A 25 8.17 8.49 8.90
C HIS A 25 8.61 7.54 7.77
N ARG A 26 9.00 8.08 6.61
CA ARG A 26 9.50 7.34 5.42
C ARG A 26 8.50 6.34 4.84
N VAL A 27 7.20 6.59 5.00
CA VAL A 27 6.11 5.81 4.44
C VAL A 27 5.54 6.51 3.20
N GLY A 28 5.62 5.84 2.05
CA GLY A 28 4.89 6.24 0.84
C GLY A 28 3.53 5.53 0.73
N LEU A 29 2.51 6.23 0.23
CA LEU A 29 1.23 5.62 -0.15
C LEU A 29 1.12 5.54 -1.67
N TRP A 30 0.64 4.41 -2.16
CA TRP A 30 0.40 4.18 -3.58
C TRP A 30 -0.86 3.34 -3.77
N ASP A 31 -1.64 3.65 -4.81
CA ASP A 31 -2.77 2.82 -5.24
C ASP A 31 -2.35 2.01 -6.48
N VAL A 32 -2.46 0.68 -6.36
CA VAL A 32 -2.13 -0.27 -7.43
C VAL A 32 -3.20 -0.27 -8.52
N ILE A 33 -4.42 0.19 -8.21
CA ILE A 33 -5.54 0.20 -9.14
C ILE A 33 -5.74 1.63 -9.63
N ALA A 34 -5.24 1.94 -10.83
CA ALA A 34 -5.61 3.18 -11.49
C ALA A 34 -7.11 3.12 -11.85
N LYS A 35 -7.94 3.77 -11.02
CA LYS A 35 -9.37 4.06 -11.25
C LYS A 35 -10.10 3.07 -12.18
N ALA A 36 -10.71 2.04 -11.60
CA ALA A 36 -11.92 1.49 -12.20
C ALA A 36 -13.05 2.55 -12.07
N ARG A 37 -12.98 3.61 -12.88
CA ARG A 37 -14.16 4.46 -13.14
C ARG A 37 -15.18 3.56 -13.84
N ARG A 38 -16.21 3.14 -13.11
CA ARG A 38 -17.46 2.72 -13.74
C ARG A 38 -18.13 3.97 -14.28
N GLU A 39 -18.31 4.02 -15.60
CA GLU A 39 -19.52 4.52 -16.24
C GLU A 39 -19.49 4.19 -17.75
N GLY A 40 -20.53 3.47 -18.22
CA GLY A 40 -20.97 3.49 -19.62
C GLY A 40 -20.22 2.64 -20.64
N SER A 41 -20.91 1.59 -21.11
CA SER A 41 -20.77 0.95 -22.43
C SER A 41 -19.97 1.73 -23.48
N LEU A 42 -18.71 1.33 -23.72
CA LEU A 42 -18.08 1.11 -25.04
C LEU A 42 -16.56 1.04 -24.88
N ASP A 43 -15.94 0.23 -25.73
CA ASP A 43 -14.50 0.04 -25.93
C ASP A 43 -13.70 -0.70 -24.84
N SER A 44 -13.48 -1.97 -25.15
CA SER A 44 -12.51 -2.95 -24.66
C SER A 44 -11.03 -2.53 -24.72
N ARG A 45 -10.71 -1.23 -24.58
CA ARG A 45 -9.33 -0.69 -24.58
C ARG A 45 -8.82 -0.21 -23.22
N ILE A 46 -9.61 -0.36 -22.15
CA ILE A 46 -9.21 -0.02 -20.77
C ILE A 46 -8.93 -1.29 -19.96
N ARG A 47 -8.11 -2.20 -20.51
CA ARG A 47 -7.62 -3.38 -19.77
C ARG A 47 -6.10 -3.41 -19.57
N ASP A 48 -5.33 -2.64 -20.34
CA ASP A 48 -3.88 -2.84 -20.43
C ASP A 48 -2.98 -1.70 -19.94
N HIS A 49 -3.50 -0.57 -19.44
CA HIS A 49 -2.65 0.58 -19.03
C HIS A 49 -2.70 0.92 -17.54
N ALA A 50 -3.49 0.20 -16.74
CA ALA A 50 -3.80 0.59 -15.36
C ALA A 50 -3.07 -0.22 -14.29
N THR A 51 -2.06 -1.02 -14.65
CA THR A 51 -0.99 -1.34 -13.71
C THR A 51 -0.06 -0.14 -13.73
N ASN A 52 -0.42 0.89 -12.94
CA ASN A 52 0.46 2.01 -12.63
C ASN A 52 1.85 1.39 -12.36
N ASP A 53 2.88 1.74 -13.14
CA ASP A 53 4.11 0.94 -13.29
C ASP A 53 4.88 0.86 -11.95
N LEU A 54 4.42 -0.06 -11.10
CA LEU A 54 4.90 -0.26 -9.76
C LEU A 54 6.37 -0.69 -9.81
N ALA A 55 6.75 -1.44 -10.86
CA ALA A 55 8.13 -1.81 -11.10
C ALA A 55 9.00 -0.57 -11.39
N ALA A 56 8.57 0.36 -12.24
CA ALA A 56 9.28 1.61 -12.49
C ALA A 56 9.34 2.50 -11.25
N LEU A 57 8.25 2.64 -10.50
CA LEU A 57 8.24 3.40 -9.25
C LEU A 57 9.25 2.83 -8.26
N VAL A 58 9.19 1.52 -8.00
CA VAL A 58 10.09 0.84 -7.07
C VAL A 58 11.54 0.94 -7.54
N SER A 59 11.79 0.83 -8.85
CA SER A 59 13.13 1.02 -9.45
C SER A 59 13.69 2.43 -9.23
N GLY A 60 12.82 3.44 -9.15
CA GLY A 60 13.19 4.84 -8.88
C GLY A 60 13.43 5.18 -7.40
N LEU A 61 13.18 4.25 -6.49
CA LEU A 61 13.30 4.46 -5.05
C LEU A 61 14.46 3.63 -4.47
N PRO A 62 15.72 4.09 -4.55
CA PRO A 62 16.90 3.29 -4.18
C PRO A 62 16.95 2.92 -2.69
N ASN A 63 16.24 3.65 -1.84
CA ASN A 63 16.16 3.40 -0.40
C ASN A 63 14.89 2.63 0.01
N LEU A 64 14.07 2.16 -0.94
CA LEU A 64 12.86 1.42 -0.65
C LEU A 64 13.23 0.00 -0.20
N ALA A 65 12.93 -0.32 1.05
CA ALA A 65 13.27 -1.62 1.64
C ALA A 65 12.11 -2.63 1.56
N ALA A 66 10.86 -2.15 1.48
CA ALA A 66 9.68 -2.99 1.58
C ALA A 66 8.47 -2.38 0.86
N VAL A 67 7.60 -3.24 0.32
CA VAL A 67 6.27 -2.89 -0.18
C VAL A 67 5.24 -3.72 0.60
N ALA A 68 4.34 -3.03 1.28
CA ALA A 68 3.27 -3.66 2.03
C ALA A 68 1.92 -3.50 1.33
N PHE A 69 1.25 -4.62 1.06
CA PHE A 69 -0.01 -4.65 0.33
C PHE A 69 -1.21 -4.73 1.28
N ASN A 70 -2.07 -3.71 1.22
CA ASN A 70 -3.29 -3.61 2.03
C ASN A 70 -4.41 -4.51 1.46
N GLY A 71 -4.47 -5.77 1.89
CA GLY A 71 -5.48 -6.75 1.50
C GLY A 71 -5.07 -7.70 0.36
N GLY A 72 -5.80 -8.81 0.24
CA GLY A 72 -5.44 -9.92 -0.67
C GLY A 72 -5.43 -9.54 -2.15
N THR A 73 -6.35 -8.68 -2.59
CA THR A 73 -6.39 -8.21 -3.98
C THR A 73 -5.17 -7.36 -4.33
N ALA A 74 -4.81 -6.40 -3.47
CA ALA A 74 -3.62 -5.57 -3.65
C ALA A 74 -2.35 -6.44 -3.67
N ALA A 75 -2.26 -7.42 -2.76
CA ALA A 75 -1.13 -8.35 -2.71
C ALA A 75 -1.00 -9.17 -4.00
N LYS A 76 -2.10 -9.72 -4.51
CA LYS A 76 -2.09 -10.50 -5.76
C LYS A 76 -1.60 -9.67 -6.94
N ILE A 77 -2.17 -8.47 -7.14
CA ILE A 77 -1.85 -7.62 -8.29
C ILE A 77 -0.41 -7.08 -8.17
N GLY A 78 -0.04 -6.55 -7.01
CA GLY A 78 1.27 -5.94 -6.82
C GLY A 78 2.43 -6.94 -6.82
N MET A 79 2.24 -8.14 -6.25
CA MET A 79 3.26 -9.19 -6.35
C MET A 79 3.44 -9.66 -7.79
N GLN A 80 2.37 -9.75 -8.58
CA GLN A 80 2.48 -10.06 -10.00
C GLN A 80 3.23 -8.96 -10.77
N ALA A 81 2.93 -7.69 -10.48
CA ALA A 81 3.61 -6.54 -11.10
C ALA A 81 5.10 -6.46 -10.74
N LEU A 82 5.51 -6.96 -9.57
CA LEU A 82 6.89 -6.96 -9.10
C LEU A 82 7.63 -8.28 -9.33
N ALA A 83 6.96 -9.32 -9.83
CA ALA A 83 7.54 -10.65 -9.98
C ALA A 83 8.80 -10.69 -10.87
N GLU A 84 8.85 -9.83 -11.88
CA GLU A 84 9.98 -9.72 -12.81
C GLU A 84 10.99 -8.63 -12.39
N SER A 85 10.67 -7.85 -11.35
CA SER A 85 11.61 -6.85 -10.84
C SER A 85 12.77 -7.55 -10.14
N ARG A 86 14.02 -7.27 -10.56
CA ARG A 86 15.24 -7.84 -9.93
C ARG A 86 15.63 -7.11 -8.64
N ILE A 87 14.67 -6.49 -7.97
CA ILE A 87 14.90 -5.61 -6.83
C ILE A 87 14.83 -6.45 -5.57
N SER A 88 15.85 -6.35 -4.71
CA SER A 88 15.83 -6.99 -3.40
C SER A 88 14.89 -6.21 -2.49
N LEU A 89 13.64 -6.65 -2.38
CA LEU A 89 12.59 -5.93 -1.68
C LEU A 89 11.67 -6.89 -0.93
N ASP A 90 11.37 -6.54 0.33
CA ASP A 90 10.46 -7.35 1.15
C ASP A 90 9.01 -7.06 0.73
N LEU A 91 8.30 -8.09 0.25
CA LEU A 91 6.89 -7.98 -0.16
C LEU A 91 5.96 -8.50 0.94
N ILE A 92 5.27 -7.59 1.64
CA ILE A 92 4.45 -7.92 2.81
C ILE A 92 2.97 -7.93 2.46
N LYS A 93 2.25 -8.98 2.88
CA LYS A 93 0.78 -9.03 2.80
C LYS A 93 0.18 -8.58 4.11
N LEU A 94 -0.67 -7.56 4.06
CA LEU A 94 -1.38 -7.06 5.24
C LEU A 94 -2.89 -7.37 5.14
N PRO A 95 -3.57 -7.57 6.28
CA PRO A 95 -5.03 -7.58 6.30
C PRO A 95 -5.56 -6.20 5.89
N SER A 96 -6.73 -6.18 5.25
CA SER A 96 -7.31 -4.93 4.79
C SER A 96 -7.63 -3.99 5.96
N SER A 97 -7.19 -2.74 5.85
CA SER A 97 -7.54 -1.66 6.78
C SER A 97 -9.01 -1.21 6.67
N SER A 98 -9.76 -1.71 5.68
CA SER A 98 -11.16 -1.34 5.49
C SER A 98 -12.05 -1.86 6.63
N PRO A 99 -13.02 -1.06 7.12
CA PRO A 99 -14.05 -1.51 8.04
C PRO A 99 -14.90 -2.67 7.48
N ALA A 100 -15.04 -2.75 6.15
CA ALA A 100 -15.80 -3.82 5.49
C ALA A 100 -15.18 -5.22 5.69
N TYR A 101 -13.89 -5.28 6.04
CA TYR A 101 -13.23 -6.53 6.43
C TYR A 101 -13.43 -6.78 7.94
N ALA A 102 -14.68 -6.85 8.39
CA ALA A 102 -15.05 -6.95 9.81
C ALA A 102 -14.85 -8.37 10.40
N ALA A 103 -14.54 -9.36 9.57
CA ALA A 103 -14.29 -10.74 9.99
C ALA A 103 -13.06 -10.90 10.90
N VAL A 104 -12.13 -9.93 10.87
CA VAL A 104 -10.92 -9.92 11.69
C VAL A 104 -10.98 -8.74 12.67
N PRO A 105 -10.84 -8.94 13.98
CA PRO A 105 -10.81 -7.86 14.96
C PRO A 105 -9.68 -6.86 14.68
N TYR A 106 -9.93 -5.58 14.95
CA TYR A 106 -8.94 -4.51 14.74
C TYR A 106 -7.58 -4.82 15.40
N ALA A 107 -7.57 -5.34 16.63
CA ALA A 107 -6.34 -5.68 17.36
C ALA A 107 -5.51 -6.76 16.65
N GLU A 108 -6.17 -7.74 16.02
CA GLU A 108 -5.48 -8.78 15.25
C GLU A 108 -4.92 -8.21 13.94
N LYS A 109 -5.68 -7.34 13.27
CA LYS A 109 -5.16 -6.63 12.10
C LYS A 109 -3.95 -5.77 12.49
N LEU A 110 -4.02 -5.06 13.62
CA LEU A 110 -2.97 -4.17 14.08
C LEU A 110 -1.66 -4.93 14.30
N ARG A 111 -1.70 -6.12 14.92
CA ARG A 111 -0.50 -6.97 15.08
C ARG A 111 0.21 -7.27 13.76
N ALA A 112 -0.55 -7.54 12.69
CA ALA A 112 0.04 -7.75 11.37
C ALA A 112 0.68 -6.48 10.80
N TRP A 113 0.10 -5.32 11.07
CA TRP A 113 0.64 -4.02 10.65
C TRP A 113 1.85 -3.58 11.49
N GLU A 114 1.91 -3.93 12.78
CA GLU A 114 3.06 -3.65 13.65
C GLU A 114 4.35 -4.34 13.18
N ALA A 115 4.25 -5.42 12.42
CA ALA A 115 5.40 -6.05 11.76
C ALA A 115 6.18 -5.07 10.86
N LEU A 116 5.52 -4.02 10.35
CA LEU A 116 6.18 -2.98 9.54
C LEU A 116 7.26 -2.21 10.30
N ARG A 117 7.24 -2.18 11.63
CA ARG A 117 8.25 -1.49 12.45
C ARG A 117 9.68 -1.96 12.15
N LYS A 118 9.85 -3.19 11.65
CA LYS A 118 11.13 -3.73 11.16
C LYS A 118 11.81 -2.81 10.11
N TRP A 119 11.04 -2.10 9.28
CA TRP A 119 11.56 -1.26 8.20
C TRP A 119 11.45 0.25 8.49
N LEU A 120 10.75 0.64 9.55
CA LEU A 120 10.48 2.05 9.89
C LEU A 120 11.38 2.58 11.02
N SER A 121 12.21 1.73 11.61
CA SER A 121 13.14 2.13 12.67
C SER A 121 14.43 2.70 12.06
N VAL A 122 14.51 4.04 12.02
CA VAL A 122 15.77 4.79 11.85
C VAL A 122 15.81 5.93 12.85
#